data_AF-A0A453DAF0-F1
#
_entry.id   AF-A0A453DAF0-F1
#
_cell.length_a   1.000
_cell.length_b   1.000
_cell.length_c   1.000
_cell.angle_alpha   90.00
_cell.angle_beta   90.00
_cell.angle_gamma   90.00
#
_symmetry.space_group_name_H-M   'P 1'
#
loop_
_entity.id
_entity.type
_entity.pdbx_description
1 polymer ?
#
loop_
_entity_poly.entity_id
_entity_poly.type
_entity_poly.pdbx_seq_one_letter_code
_entity_poly.pdbx_strand_id
1 'polypeptide(L)'
;MHLARLWDSSRRLDGGYSLEGLTNDSRVMGVVPKELQKIGKRSMKTIFGRKKIKKDGSEGKITTIESVEVLQREDRELWISYSSLDSMSTLRLYESLKSKLEKKHWTFDGCPRGSLYDFYEEYWRPFGAILVKMETAGMLVDRAYLSEVEKVAVAQRKVAADKFQKWASKYCPDAKYMNVNSDTQIRQLFFGGIENR
;
A
#
# COMPACT_ATOMS: atom_id res chain seq x y z
N MET A 1 -10.14 -5.85 6.48
CA MET A 1 -9.91 -4.51 5.90
C MET A 1 -11.18 -3.87 5.33
N HIS A 2 -11.97 -4.56 4.50
CA HIS A 2 -13.19 -3.99 3.91
C HIS A 2 -14.18 -3.47 4.97
N LEU A 3 -14.50 -4.27 5.98
CA LEU A 3 -15.35 -3.83 7.10
C LEU A 3 -14.85 -2.55 7.78
N ALA A 4 -13.52 -2.38 7.92
CA ALA A 4 -12.95 -1.17 8.52
C ALA A 4 -13.16 0.07 7.64
N ARG A 5 -13.05 -0.07 6.31
CA ARG A 5 -13.34 1.02 5.36
C ARG A 5 -14.81 1.40 5.34
N LEU A 6 -15.71 0.43 5.49
CA LEU A 6 -17.15 0.68 5.56
C LEU A 6 -17.54 1.35 6.88
N TRP A 7 -16.84 1.01 7.96
CA TRP A 7 -17.02 1.63 9.25
C TRP A 7 -16.56 3.10 9.23
N ASP A 8 -15.34 3.35 8.75
CA ASP A 8 -14.75 4.68 8.58
C ASP A 8 -13.80 4.72 7.37
N SER A 9 -14.19 5.47 6.33
CA SER A 9 -13.42 5.63 5.09
C SER A 9 -12.34 6.72 5.16
N SER A 10 -12.38 7.60 6.17
CA SER A 10 -11.44 8.72 6.35
C SER A 10 -10.14 8.30 7.05
N ARG A 11 -10.15 7.12 7.67
CA ARG A 11 -9.08 6.52 8.47
C ARG A 11 -7.74 6.29 7.76
N ARG A 12 -7.63 6.58 6.46
CA ARG A 12 -6.35 6.55 5.74
C ARG A 12 -5.33 7.53 6.32
N LEU A 13 -5.78 8.71 6.77
CA LEU A 13 -4.93 9.74 7.38
C LEU A 13 -4.75 9.55 8.90
N ASP A 14 -5.60 8.72 9.51
CA ASP A 14 -5.67 8.51 10.96
C ASP A 14 -5.51 7.01 11.28
N GLY A 15 -4.25 6.56 11.37
CA GLY A 15 -3.88 5.21 11.80
C GLY A 15 -3.95 4.11 10.71
N GLY A 16 -4.51 4.39 9.53
CA GLY A 16 -4.48 3.49 8.37
C GLY A 16 -5.22 2.14 8.54
N TYR A 17 -5.24 1.31 7.52
CA TYR A 17 -6.00 0.04 7.52
C TYR A 17 -5.13 -1.21 7.75
N SER A 18 -3.89 -1.05 8.22
CA SER A 18 -3.03 -2.19 8.54
C SER A 18 -3.62 -2.96 9.73
N LEU A 19 -3.37 -4.26 9.80
CA LEU A 19 -3.84 -5.08 10.93
C LEU A 19 -3.28 -4.56 12.27
N GLU A 20 -2.02 -4.10 12.28
CA GLU A 20 -1.39 -3.43 13.42
C GLU A 20 -2.11 -2.12 13.80
N GLY A 21 -2.36 -1.24 12.82
CA GLY A 21 -3.05 0.03 13.08
C GLY A 21 -4.49 -0.15 13.58
N LEU A 22 -5.21 -1.14 13.05
CA LEU A 22 -6.59 -1.42 13.44
C LEU A 22 -6.69 -2.13 14.79
N THR A 23 -5.79 -3.05 15.11
CA THR A 23 -5.84 -3.81 16.37
C THR A 23 -5.28 -3.03 17.56
N ASN A 24 -4.44 -2.03 17.32
CA ASN A 24 -3.96 -1.11 18.37
C ASN A 24 -4.90 0.11 18.58
N ASP A 25 -5.89 0.32 17.73
CA ASP A 25 -6.84 1.44 17.84
C ASP A 25 -8.02 1.05 18.75
N SER A 26 -8.11 1.70 19.92
CA SER A 26 -9.17 1.45 20.91
C SER A 26 -10.57 1.77 20.39
N ARG A 27 -10.69 2.70 19.42
CA ARG A 27 -11.98 3.03 18.79
C ARG A 27 -12.47 1.86 17.93
N VAL A 28 -11.54 1.13 17.32
CA VAL A 28 -11.81 -0.05 16.48
C VAL A 28 -12.04 -1.29 17.34
N MET A 29 -11.19 -1.58 18.32
CA MET A 29 -11.29 -2.80 19.13
C MET A 29 -12.30 -2.70 20.29
N GLY A 30 -12.73 -1.49 20.67
CA GLY A 30 -13.71 -1.28 21.73
C GLY A 30 -13.19 -1.60 23.14
N VAL A 31 -14.11 -1.83 24.09
CA VAL A 31 -13.76 -2.22 25.46
C VAL A 31 -13.45 -3.72 25.49
N VAL A 32 -12.24 -4.06 25.08
CA VAL A 32 -11.68 -5.39 25.29
C VAL A 32 -11.32 -5.54 26.78
N PRO A 33 -11.54 -6.69 27.44
CA PRO A 33 -11.03 -6.93 28.79
C PRO A 33 -9.55 -6.56 28.91
N LYS A 34 -9.12 -5.94 30.02
CA LYS A 34 -7.75 -5.40 30.22
C LYS A 34 -6.64 -6.41 29.92
N GLU A 35 -6.86 -7.70 30.18
CA GLU A 35 -5.92 -8.79 29.88
C GLU A 35 -5.66 -8.98 28.38
N LEU A 36 -6.63 -8.60 27.55
CA LEU A 36 -6.64 -8.80 26.11
C LEU A 36 -6.33 -7.51 25.32
N GLN A 37 -6.42 -6.33 25.97
CA GLN A 37 -5.98 -5.04 25.40
C GLN A 37 -4.47 -5.00 25.10
N LYS A 38 -3.66 -5.85 25.74
CA LYS A 38 -2.20 -5.87 25.58
C LYS A 38 -1.70 -6.67 24.37
N ILE A 39 -2.60 -7.22 23.57
CA ILE A 39 -2.28 -8.16 22.48
C ILE A 39 -2.67 -7.56 21.12
N GLY A 40 -2.23 -6.34 20.85
CA GLY A 40 -2.25 -5.81 19.49
C GLY A 40 -1.18 -6.48 18.63
N LYS A 41 -1.40 -6.52 17.30
CA LYS A 41 -0.40 -7.06 16.38
C LYS A 41 0.89 -6.24 16.49
N ARG A 42 2.03 -6.93 16.51
CA ARG A 42 3.37 -6.33 16.44
C ARG A 42 3.92 -6.45 15.02
N SER A 43 4.69 -5.45 14.57
CA SER A 43 5.30 -5.49 13.24
C SER A 43 6.36 -6.61 13.10
N MET A 44 6.54 -7.16 11.89
CA MET A 44 7.62 -8.12 11.61
C MET A 44 9.00 -7.54 11.94
N LYS A 45 9.20 -6.23 11.70
CA LYS A 45 10.46 -5.54 11.99
C LYS A 45 10.80 -5.53 13.48
N THR A 46 9.79 -5.50 14.33
CA THR A 46 9.97 -5.53 15.79
C THR A 46 10.39 -6.92 16.27
N ILE A 47 9.89 -7.98 15.63
CA ILE A 47 10.10 -9.37 16.06
C ILE A 47 11.37 -9.97 15.42
N PHE A 48 11.53 -9.78 14.10
CA PHE A 48 12.57 -10.41 13.29
C PHE A 48 13.64 -9.44 12.79
N GLY A 49 13.54 -8.16 13.15
CA GLY A 49 14.47 -7.14 12.68
C GLY A 49 15.86 -7.32 13.29
N ARG A 50 16.86 -7.54 12.43
CA ARG A 50 18.28 -7.60 12.80
C ARG A 50 18.97 -6.35 12.28
N LYS A 51 19.88 -5.76 13.07
CA LYS A 51 20.66 -4.61 12.57
C LYS A 51 21.71 -5.09 11.60
N LYS A 52 21.80 -4.44 10.44
CA LYS A 52 22.79 -4.78 9.43
C LYS A 52 24.18 -4.47 9.95
N ILE A 53 25.06 -5.47 9.99
CA ILE A 53 26.46 -5.31 10.37
C ILE A 53 27.20 -4.54 9.27
N LYS A 54 27.97 -3.53 9.64
CA LYS A 54 28.81 -2.75 8.72
C LYS A 54 30.09 -3.50 8.35
N LYS A 55 30.83 -3.00 7.37
CA LYS A 55 32.16 -3.53 6.99
C LYS A 55 33.17 -3.54 8.14
N ASP A 56 32.98 -2.68 9.13
CA ASP A 56 33.82 -2.57 10.34
C ASP A 56 33.39 -3.50 11.50
N GLY A 57 32.37 -4.35 11.30
CA GLY A 57 31.84 -5.25 12.33
C GLY A 57 30.86 -4.62 13.31
N SER A 58 30.65 -3.30 13.29
CA SER A 58 29.69 -2.61 14.15
C SER A 58 28.25 -2.70 13.61
N GLU A 59 27.27 -2.60 14.51
CA GLU A 59 25.85 -2.54 14.11
C GLU A 59 25.52 -1.23 13.36
N GLY A 60 24.90 -1.37 12.19
CA GLY A 60 24.38 -0.27 11.40
C GLY A 60 23.01 0.23 11.88
N LYS A 61 22.61 1.41 11.40
CA LYS A 61 21.27 1.99 11.64
C LYS A 61 20.15 1.32 10.84
N ILE A 62 20.51 0.56 9.79
CA ILE A 62 19.55 -0.11 8.93
C ILE A 62 19.16 -1.43 9.57
N THR A 63 17.88 -1.57 9.90
CA THR A 63 17.28 -2.86 10.27
C THR A 63 16.90 -3.59 9.00
N THR A 64 17.38 -4.82 8.85
CA THR A 64 16.98 -5.75 7.80
C THR A 64 16.15 -6.87 8.41
N ILE A 65 15.26 -7.43 7.60
CA ILE A 65 14.51 -8.64 7.94
C ILE A 65 14.94 -9.67 6.91
N GLU A 66 15.23 -10.88 7.38
CA GLU A 66 15.55 -11.99 6.48
C GLU A 66 14.33 -12.37 5.62
N SER A 67 14.58 -13.11 4.54
CA SER A 67 13.52 -13.65 3.70
C SER A 67 12.54 -14.52 4.51
N VAL A 68 11.28 -14.60 4.07
CA VAL A 68 10.25 -15.38 4.77
C VAL A 68 10.64 -16.85 4.87
N GLU A 69 11.30 -17.38 3.84
CA GLU A 69 11.80 -18.76 3.77
C GLU A 69 12.84 -19.05 4.86
N VAL A 70 13.72 -18.09 5.14
CA VAL A 70 14.73 -18.19 6.21
C VAL A 70 14.04 -18.12 7.57
N LEU A 71 13.14 -17.15 7.79
CA LEU A 71 12.43 -17.00 9.06
C LEU A 71 11.59 -18.24 9.41
N GLN A 72 10.95 -18.85 8.42
CA GLN A 72 10.16 -20.08 8.61
C GLN A 72 11.01 -21.30 8.98
N ARG A 73 12.28 -21.32 8.60
CA ARG A 73 13.22 -22.42 8.87
C ARG A 73 14.01 -22.19 10.16
N GLU A 74 14.63 -21.03 10.31
CA GLU A 74 15.56 -20.71 11.40
C GLU A 74 14.84 -20.19 12.64
N ASP A 75 13.87 -19.28 12.46
CA ASP A 75 13.11 -18.65 13.55
C ASP A 75 11.70 -19.27 13.68
N ARG A 76 11.59 -20.58 13.43
CA ARG A 76 10.31 -21.29 13.22
C ARG A 76 9.29 -21.09 14.35
N GLU A 77 9.70 -21.18 15.61
CA GLU A 77 8.79 -21.02 16.76
C GLU A 77 8.25 -19.60 16.88
N LEU A 78 9.12 -18.60 16.66
CA LEU A 78 8.72 -17.19 16.61
C LEU A 78 7.80 -16.93 15.42
N TRP A 79 8.06 -17.54 14.27
CA TRP A 79 7.22 -17.45 13.08
C TRP A 79 5.81 -18.04 13.32
N ILE A 80 5.74 -19.22 13.94
CA ILE A 80 4.47 -19.86 14.31
C ILE A 80 3.70 -18.95 15.28
N SER A 81 4.37 -18.43 16.31
CA SER A 81 3.77 -17.55 17.30
C SER A 81 3.26 -16.26 16.65
N TYR A 82 4.05 -15.65 15.77
CA TYR A 82 3.69 -14.46 15.00
C TYR A 82 2.44 -14.70 14.12
N SER A 83 2.44 -15.80 13.37
CA SER A 83 1.34 -16.15 12.46
C SER A 83 0.04 -16.48 13.22
N SER A 84 0.17 -17.14 14.37
CA SER A 84 -0.95 -17.47 15.25
C SER A 84 -1.55 -16.20 15.86
N LEU A 85 -0.70 -15.27 16.30
CA LEU A 85 -1.10 -13.96 16.81
C LEU A 85 -1.86 -13.15 15.76
N ASP A 86 -1.36 -13.14 14.52
CA ASP A 86 -2.01 -12.46 13.39
C ASP A 86 -3.40 -13.03 13.09
N SER A 87 -3.54 -14.37 13.14
CA SER A 87 -4.82 -15.04 12.90
C SER A 87 -5.84 -14.71 13.99
N MET A 88 -5.43 -14.79 15.26
CA MET A 88 -6.25 -14.41 16.40
C MET A 88 -6.64 -12.93 16.36
N SER A 89 -5.69 -12.06 16.03
CA SER A 89 -5.93 -10.61 15.91
C SER A 89 -6.92 -10.29 14.79
N THR A 90 -6.84 -11.03 13.68
CA THR A 90 -7.76 -10.88 12.54
C THR A 90 -9.18 -11.29 12.91
N LEU A 91 -9.37 -12.40 13.61
CA LEU A 91 -10.69 -12.85 14.07
C LEU A 91 -11.33 -11.82 15.02
N ARG A 92 -10.58 -11.37 16.02
CA ARG A 92 -11.07 -10.35 16.97
C ARG A 92 -11.45 -9.05 16.29
N LEU A 93 -10.61 -8.61 15.35
CA LEU A 93 -10.87 -7.41 14.55
C LEU A 93 -12.15 -7.58 13.72
N TYR A 94 -12.35 -8.75 13.12
CA TYR A 94 -13.56 -9.08 12.38
C TYR A 94 -14.81 -9.01 13.28
N GLU A 95 -14.80 -9.66 14.43
CA GLU A 95 -15.93 -9.65 15.38
C GLU A 95 -16.29 -8.24 15.85
N SER A 96 -15.27 -7.44 16.21
CA SER A 96 -15.49 -6.05 16.64
C SER A 96 -16.09 -5.19 15.52
N LEU A 97 -15.53 -5.27 14.31
CA LEU A 97 -16.02 -4.50 13.17
C LEU A 97 -17.41 -4.95 12.73
N LYS A 98 -17.69 -6.27 12.75
CA LYS A 98 -19.02 -6.82 12.49
C LYS A 98 -20.04 -6.23 13.45
N SER A 99 -19.80 -6.30 14.76
CA SER A 99 -20.71 -5.73 15.76
C SER A 99 -20.95 -4.22 15.56
N LYS A 100 -19.93 -3.47 15.13
CA LYS A 100 -20.07 -2.04 14.85
C LYS A 100 -20.92 -1.77 13.60
N LEU A 101 -20.75 -2.58 12.56
CA LEU A 101 -21.48 -2.41 11.30
C LEU A 101 -22.93 -2.87 11.41
N GLU A 102 -23.22 -3.91 12.18
CA GLU A 102 -24.58 -4.35 12.51
C GLU A 102 -25.38 -3.23 13.20
N LYS A 103 -24.72 -2.38 13.98
CA LYS A 103 -25.33 -1.22 14.65
C LYS A 103 -25.48 0.02 13.77
N LYS A 104 -24.83 0.05 12.60
CA LYS A 104 -24.83 1.21 11.70
C LYS A 104 -25.87 1.00 10.61
N HIS A 105 -26.97 1.73 10.70
CA HIS A 105 -28.06 1.64 9.75
C HIS A 105 -27.60 2.01 8.34
N TRP A 106 -28.02 1.21 7.37
CA TRP A 106 -27.86 1.48 5.96
C TRP A 106 -29.19 1.97 5.39
N THR A 107 -29.18 3.20 4.89
CA THR A 107 -30.28 3.81 4.15
C THR A 107 -29.87 4.00 2.69
N PHE A 108 -30.77 3.67 1.77
CA PHE A 108 -30.58 3.84 0.33
C PHE A 108 -31.84 4.49 -0.26
N ASP A 109 -31.68 5.61 -0.94
CA ASP A 109 -32.79 6.43 -1.47
C ASP A 109 -33.88 6.74 -0.42
N GLY A 110 -33.44 7.09 0.78
CA GLY A 110 -34.34 7.39 1.91
C GLY A 110 -35.02 6.15 2.55
N CYS A 111 -34.82 4.96 1.99
CA CYS A 111 -35.40 3.72 2.51
C CYS A 111 -34.39 2.95 3.39
N PRO A 112 -34.76 2.53 4.60
CA PRO A 112 -33.94 1.61 5.39
C PRO A 112 -33.78 0.27 4.66
N ARG A 113 -32.54 -0.20 4.52
CA ARG A 113 -32.19 -1.48 3.86
C ARG A 113 -31.56 -2.50 4.82
N GLY A 114 -31.45 -2.16 6.10
CA GLY A 114 -30.81 -2.97 7.13
C GLY A 114 -29.61 -2.25 7.73
N SER A 115 -28.55 -3.01 8.01
CA SER A 115 -27.27 -2.52 8.52
C SER A 115 -26.20 -2.43 7.43
N LEU A 116 -25.10 -1.74 7.71
CA LEU A 116 -23.93 -1.77 6.83
C LEU A 116 -23.28 -3.16 6.78
N TYR A 117 -23.51 -4.02 7.77
CA TYR A 117 -23.04 -5.40 7.68
C TYR A 117 -23.83 -6.20 6.64
N ASP A 118 -25.14 -5.95 6.53
CA ASP A 118 -25.99 -6.55 5.48
C ASP A 118 -25.52 -6.11 4.09
N PHE A 119 -25.22 -4.82 3.91
CA PHE A 119 -24.62 -4.30 2.69
C PHE A 119 -23.30 -5.00 2.34
N TYR A 120 -22.45 -5.26 3.33
CA TYR A 120 -21.19 -5.96 3.11
C TYR A 120 -21.42 -7.40 2.62
N GLU A 121 -22.32 -8.15 3.26
CA GLU A 121 -22.63 -9.53 2.89
C GLU A 121 -23.30 -9.62 1.51
N GLU A 122 -24.21 -8.68 1.19
CA GLU A 122 -24.97 -8.66 -0.06
C GLU A 122 -24.11 -8.23 -1.25
N TYR A 123 -23.24 -7.23 -1.09
CA TYR A 123 -22.51 -6.63 -2.22
C TYR A 123 -21.00 -6.88 -2.16
N TRP A 124 -20.34 -6.47 -1.08
CA TRP A 124 -18.87 -6.43 -1.05
C TRP A 124 -18.22 -7.80 -0.97
N ARG A 125 -18.78 -8.72 -0.19
CA ARG A 125 -18.30 -10.09 -0.09
C ARG A 125 -18.39 -10.85 -1.42
N PRO A 126 -19.55 -10.92 -2.11
CA PRO A 126 -19.64 -11.57 -3.41
C PRO A 126 -18.85 -10.84 -4.50
N PHE A 127 -18.80 -9.50 -4.48
CA PHE A 127 -17.95 -8.75 -5.40
C PHE A 127 -16.47 -9.13 -5.25
N GLY A 128 -15.98 -9.32 -4.02
CA GLY A 128 -14.64 -9.83 -3.76
C GLY A 128 -14.38 -11.20 -4.40
N ALA A 129 -15.35 -12.10 -4.37
CA ALA A 129 -15.23 -13.40 -5.03
C ALA A 129 -15.15 -13.28 -6.56
N ILE A 130 -15.86 -12.31 -7.16
CA ILE A 130 -15.76 -12.02 -8.60
C ILE A 130 -14.37 -11.48 -8.94
N LEU A 131 -13.84 -10.56 -8.13
CA LEU A 131 -12.49 -10.02 -8.34
C LEU A 131 -11.43 -11.13 -8.31
N VAL A 132 -11.51 -12.08 -7.37
CA VAL A 132 -10.59 -13.23 -7.33
C VAL A 132 -10.67 -14.06 -8.61
N LYS A 133 -11.87 -14.27 -9.18
CA LYS A 133 -12.02 -14.97 -10.46
C LYS A 133 -11.36 -14.19 -11.60
N MET A 134 -11.53 -12.87 -11.63
CA MET A 134 -10.89 -12.01 -12.64
C MET A 134 -9.37 -12.03 -12.51
N GLU A 135 -8.83 -11.92 -11.29
CA GLU A 135 -7.40 -12.00 -11.00
C GLU A 135 -6.81 -13.36 -11.40
N THR A 136 -7.55 -14.45 -11.14
CA THR A 136 -7.13 -15.82 -11.50
C THR A 136 -7.14 -16.03 -13.01
N ALA A 137 -8.13 -15.48 -13.73
CA ALA A 137 -8.21 -15.59 -15.18
C ALA A 137 -7.11 -14.79 -15.89
N GLY A 138 -6.77 -13.62 -15.35
CA GLY A 138 -5.82 -12.70 -15.95
C GLY A 138 -6.29 -12.15 -17.30
N MET A 139 -5.35 -11.61 -18.07
CA MET A 139 -5.62 -11.07 -19.40
C MET A 139 -4.48 -11.45 -20.35
N LEU A 140 -4.82 -11.98 -21.52
CA LEU A 140 -3.85 -12.31 -22.56
C LEU A 140 -3.27 -11.03 -23.16
N VAL A 141 -1.96 -11.02 -23.34
CA VAL A 141 -1.21 -9.90 -23.92
C VAL A 141 -0.22 -10.46 -24.92
N ASP A 142 -0.21 -9.91 -26.13
CA ASP A 142 0.80 -10.24 -27.14
C ASP A 142 2.15 -9.60 -26.79
N ARG A 143 2.99 -10.39 -26.10
CA ARG A 143 4.31 -9.95 -25.65
C ARG A 143 5.27 -9.72 -26.81
N ALA A 144 5.13 -10.45 -27.91
CA ALA A 144 6.01 -10.32 -29.07
C ALA A 144 5.74 -9.00 -29.79
N TYR A 145 4.46 -8.71 -30.06
CA TYR A 145 4.04 -7.44 -30.63
C TYR A 145 4.47 -6.26 -29.74
N LEU A 146 4.21 -6.32 -28.43
CA LEU A 146 4.61 -5.24 -27.51
C LEU A 146 6.12 -5.02 -27.48
N SER A 147 6.93 -6.07 -27.60
CA SER A 147 8.39 -5.93 -27.64
C SER A 147 8.86 -5.19 -28.90
N GLU A 148 8.22 -5.41 -30.05
CA GLU A 148 8.54 -4.64 -31.26
C GLU A 148 8.09 -3.18 -31.16
N VAL A 149 6.90 -2.94 -30.61
CA VAL A 149 6.40 -1.58 -30.36
C VAL A 149 7.31 -0.82 -29.38
N GLU A 150 7.81 -1.47 -28.33
CA GLU A 150 8.70 -0.86 -27.35
C GLU A 150 9.99 -0.33 -28.00
N LYS A 151 10.60 -1.09 -28.91
CA LYS A 151 11.82 -0.64 -29.63
C LYS A 151 11.57 0.66 -30.38
N VAL A 152 10.44 0.77 -31.08
CA VAL A 152 10.05 1.97 -31.83
C VAL A 152 9.81 3.13 -30.86
N ALA A 153 9.07 2.90 -29.77
CA ALA A 153 8.77 3.91 -28.78
C ALA A 153 10.03 4.47 -28.09
N VAL A 154 10.99 3.61 -27.75
CA VAL A 154 12.27 4.01 -27.15
C VAL A 154 13.09 4.86 -28.12
N ALA A 155 13.15 4.47 -29.39
CA ALA A 155 13.85 5.25 -30.42
C ALA A 155 13.19 6.62 -30.63
N GLN A 156 11.86 6.67 -30.74
CA GLN A 156 11.11 7.91 -30.88
C GLN A 156 11.25 8.82 -29.66
N ARG A 157 11.23 8.25 -28.45
CA ARG A 157 11.47 9.00 -27.20
C ARG A 157 12.84 9.67 -27.21
N LYS A 158 13.88 8.98 -27.69
CA LYS A 158 15.23 9.56 -27.83
C LYS A 158 15.24 10.70 -28.85
N VAL A 159 14.64 10.50 -30.02
CA VAL A 159 14.54 11.55 -31.05
C VAL A 159 13.81 12.79 -30.53
N ALA A 160 12.70 12.60 -29.80
CA ALA A 160 11.95 13.69 -29.19
C ALA A 160 12.76 14.42 -28.10
N ALA A 161 13.45 13.67 -27.24
CA ALA A 161 14.34 14.22 -26.21
C ALA A 161 15.47 15.04 -26.84
N ASP A 162 16.16 14.51 -27.84
CA ASP A 162 17.24 15.19 -28.54
C ASP A 162 16.73 16.45 -29.25
N LYS A 163 15.54 16.40 -29.85
CA LYS A 163 14.90 17.56 -30.50
C LYS A 163 14.58 18.65 -29.46
N PHE A 164 14.05 18.27 -28.30
CA PHE A 164 13.74 19.20 -27.23
C PHE A 164 15.01 19.84 -26.66
N GLN A 165 16.03 19.05 -26.35
CA GLN A 165 17.33 19.55 -25.87
C GLN A 165 17.96 20.52 -26.87
N LYS A 166 17.99 20.17 -28.17
CA LYS A 166 18.49 21.06 -29.24
C LYS A 166 17.72 22.38 -29.31
N TRP A 167 16.40 22.34 -29.14
CA TRP A 167 15.58 23.55 -29.09
C TRP A 167 15.89 24.39 -27.84
N ALA A 168 15.93 23.76 -26.67
CA ALA A 168 16.19 24.43 -25.39
C ALA A 168 17.61 25.05 -25.35
N SER A 169 18.60 24.39 -25.96
CA SER A 169 19.98 24.89 -26.08
C SER A 169 20.11 26.22 -26.83
N LYS A 170 19.10 26.63 -27.61
CA LYS A 170 19.08 27.95 -28.24
C LYS A 170 18.85 29.08 -27.24
N TYR A 171 18.23 28.78 -26.10
CA TYR A 171 17.91 29.75 -25.05
C TYR A 171 18.87 29.62 -23.85
N CYS A 172 19.26 28.40 -23.49
CA CYS A 172 20.21 28.12 -22.42
C CYS A 172 21.20 27.03 -22.88
N PRO A 173 22.49 27.34 -23.11
CA PRO A 173 23.46 26.39 -23.65
C PRO A 173 23.57 25.08 -22.84
N ASP A 174 23.41 25.15 -21.51
CA ASP A 174 23.48 23.99 -20.62
C ASP A 174 22.26 23.08 -20.68
N ALA A 175 21.16 23.53 -21.32
CA ALA A 175 19.97 22.71 -21.51
C ALA A 175 20.20 21.46 -22.40
N LYS A 176 21.35 21.37 -23.10
CA LYS A 176 21.76 20.15 -23.80
C LYS A 176 21.97 18.95 -22.87
N TYR A 177 22.28 19.20 -21.60
CA TYR A 177 22.49 18.16 -20.58
C TYR A 177 21.27 17.98 -19.67
N MET A 178 20.17 18.69 -19.96
CA MET A 178 18.96 18.62 -19.17
C MET A 178 18.34 17.23 -19.24
N ASN A 179 17.92 16.73 -18.09
CA ASN A 179 17.08 15.56 -18.01
C ASN A 179 15.64 15.95 -18.38
N VAL A 180 15.22 15.61 -19.59
CA VAL A 180 13.86 15.87 -20.10
C VAL A 180 12.76 15.10 -19.36
N ASN A 181 13.11 14.17 -18.46
CA ASN A 181 12.14 13.50 -17.61
C ASN A 181 12.05 14.15 -16.21
N SER A 182 12.77 15.24 -15.96
CA SER A 182 12.73 15.96 -14.69
C SER A 182 11.75 17.13 -14.78
N ASP A 183 10.58 16.97 -14.17
CA ASP A 183 9.57 18.03 -14.08
C ASP A 183 10.13 19.31 -13.46
N THR A 184 11.03 19.19 -12.48
CA THR A 184 11.71 20.35 -11.86
C THR A 184 12.57 21.11 -12.86
N GLN A 185 13.37 20.40 -13.67
CA GLN A 185 14.23 21.04 -14.67
C GLN A 185 13.42 21.65 -15.80
N ILE A 186 12.35 20.97 -16.24
CA ILE A 186 11.40 21.51 -17.22
C ILE A 186 10.72 22.78 -16.68
N ARG A 187 10.24 22.75 -15.43
CA ARG A 187 9.61 23.92 -14.81
C ARG A 187 10.58 25.09 -14.71
N GLN A 188 11.82 24.85 -14.31
CA GLN A 188 12.85 25.88 -14.25
C GLN A 188 13.17 26.46 -15.63
N LEU A 189 13.19 25.64 -16.69
CA LEU A 189 13.42 26.11 -18.05
C LEU A 189 12.30 27.03 -18.54
N PHE A 190 11.04 26.68 -18.27
CA PHE A 190 9.88 27.44 -18.77
C PHE A 190 9.49 28.63 -17.91
N PHE A 191 9.69 28.55 -16.58
CA PHE A 191 9.16 29.51 -15.61
C PHE A 191 10.20 29.99 -14.60
N GLY A 192 11.44 29.49 -14.67
CA GLY A 192 12.51 29.94 -13.79
C GLY A 192 12.82 31.41 -14.01
N GLY A 193 12.96 32.17 -12.94
CA GLY A 193 13.23 33.61 -12.98
C GLY A 193 12.00 34.51 -12.86
N ILE A 194 10.80 33.93 -12.68
CA ILE A 194 9.61 34.70 -12.28
C ILE A 194 9.64 34.84 -10.76
N GLU A 195 9.57 36.07 -10.24
CA GLU A 195 9.35 36.30 -8.80
C GLU A 195 8.00 35.70 -8.38
N ASN A 196 7.99 34.91 -7.31
CA ASN A 196 6.72 34.51 -6.69
C ASN A 196 5.99 35.77 -6.21
N ARG A 197 4.92 36.15 -6.91
CA ARG A 197 3.95 37.15 -6.43
C ARG A 197 2.99 36.53 -5.44
#